data_AF-A0A2V8IK90-F1
#
_entry.id   AF-A0A2V8IK90-F1
#
_cell.length_a   1.000
_cell.length_b   1.000
_cell.length_c   1.000
_cell.angle_alpha   90.00
_cell.angle_beta   90.00
_cell.angle_gamma   90.00
#
_symmetry.space_group_name_H-M   'P 1'
#
loop_
_entity.id
_entity.type
_entity.pdbx_description
1 polymer ?
#
loop_
_entity_poly.entity_id
_entity_poly.type
_entity_poly.pdbx_seq_one_letter_code
_entity_poly.pdbx_strand_id
1 'polypeptide(L)'
;MHGSELPIRKSWRREPDYRISDNQRSGNPLITLSILIALGGVESQVKGHIRGDLNVGHGRDVLVDVITQLLPWVGYPRTLNALSALNEVAPE
;
A
#
# COMPACT_ATOMS: atom_id res chain seq x y z
N MET A 1 -10.72 25.51 -45.62
CA MET A 1 -10.15 24.18 -45.89
C MET A 1 -8.90 24.01 -45.04
N HIS A 2 -8.88 22.98 -44.18
CA HIS A 2 -7.73 22.29 -43.55
C HIS A 2 -6.59 23.16 -42.98
N GLY A 3 -6.44 23.24 -41.64
CA GLY A 3 -5.79 22.21 -40.81
C GLY A 3 -4.34 22.63 -40.57
N SER A 4 -3.81 22.75 -39.36
CA SER A 4 -3.66 21.68 -38.38
C SER A 4 -3.14 22.24 -37.06
N GLU A 5 -3.65 21.70 -35.96
CA GLU A 5 -3.21 21.94 -34.60
C GLU A 5 -1.76 21.46 -34.40
N LEU A 6 -0.94 22.25 -33.69
CA LEU A 6 0.43 21.88 -33.36
C LEU A 6 0.44 20.71 -32.35
N PRO A 7 1.13 19.60 -32.62
CA PRO A 7 1.12 18.44 -31.74
C PRO A 7 2.02 18.67 -30.52
N ILE A 8 1.42 18.79 -29.34
CA ILE A 8 2.12 18.78 -28.05
C ILE A 8 2.62 17.34 -27.78
N ARG A 9 3.78 16.98 -28.36
CA ARG A 9 4.48 15.74 -27.98
C ARG A 9 5.23 15.99 -26.67
N LYS A 10 4.65 15.54 -25.56
CA LYS A 10 5.33 15.42 -24.26
C LYS A 10 6.51 14.44 -24.40
N SER A 11 7.73 14.97 -24.45
CA SER A 11 8.96 14.19 -24.33
C SER A 11 9.23 13.86 -22.86
N TRP A 12 8.55 12.85 -22.33
CA TRP A 12 9.06 12.18 -21.13
C TRP A 12 10.20 11.28 -21.56
N ARG A 13 11.41 11.74 -21.24
CA ARG A 13 12.70 11.06 -21.28
C ARG A 13 12.53 9.55 -20.98
N ARG A 14 12.98 8.69 -21.91
CA ARG A 14 13.09 7.25 -21.66
C ARG A 14 14.20 7.01 -20.64
N GLU A 15 13.84 6.64 -19.43
CA GLU A 15 14.76 6.03 -18.46
C GLU A 15 14.86 4.50 -18.75
N PRO A 16 15.94 3.81 -18.36
CA PRO A 16 16.17 2.41 -18.71
C PRO A 16 15.15 1.49 -18.03
N ASP A 17 14.71 0.47 -18.76
CA ASP A 17 13.74 -0.57 -18.38
C ASP A 17 14.20 -1.34 -17.12
N TYR A 18 13.87 -0.83 -15.93
CA TYR A 18 13.84 -1.65 -14.72
C TYR A 18 12.66 -2.62 -14.87
N ARG A 19 12.92 -3.78 -15.47
CA ARG A 19 12.01 -4.91 -15.45
C ARG A 19 11.86 -5.39 -14.01
N ILE A 20 11.00 -4.70 -13.29
CA ILE A 20 10.23 -5.20 -12.16
C ILE A 20 9.69 -6.56 -12.63
N SER A 21 10.22 -7.66 -12.08
CA SER A 21 9.67 -8.98 -12.35
C SER A 21 8.16 -8.94 -12.11
N ASP A 22 7.36 -9.59 -12.95
CA ASP A 22 5.89 -9.45 -12.93
C ASP A 22 5.23 -9.82 -11.58
N ASN A 23 6.00 -10.34 -10.61
CA ASN A 23 5.61 -10.55 -9.21
C ASN A 23 5.62 -9.28 -8.32
N GLN A 24 6.04 -8.13 -8.84
CA GLN A 24 6.20 -6.89 -8.06
C GLN A 24 5.23 -5.78 -8.53
N ARG A 25 4.25 -6.12 -9.38
CA ARG A 25 3.21 -5.22 -9.90
C ARG A 25 1.91 -5.21 -9.09
N SER A 26 1.86 -5.88 -7.94
CA SER A 26 0.79 -5.68 -6.97
C SER A 26 0.97 -4.29 -6.33
N GLY A 27 0.21 -3.30 -6.79
CA GLY A 27 0.37 -1.91 -6.40
C GLY A 27 0.46 -1.70 -4.88
N ASN A 28 1.62 -1.27 -4.39
CA ASN A 28 1.98 -0.83 -3.03
C ASN A 28 0.94 -1.10 -1.91
N PRO A 29 0.62 -2.37 -1.59
CA PRO A 29 -0.45 -2.67 -0.64
C PRO A 29 -0.06 -2.27 0.78
N LEU A 30 1.22 -2.42 1.16
CA LEU A 30 1.78 -1.93 2.43
C LEU A 30 1.74 -0.40 2.60
N ILE A 31 1.98 0.38 1.54
CA ILE A 31 1.89 1.85 1.62
C ILE A 31 0.44 2.26 1.83
N THR A 32 -0.49 1.63 1.08
CA THR A 32 -1.92 1.92 1.21
C THR A 32 -2.43 1.50 2.59
N LEU A 33 -2.01 0.34 3.09
CA LEU A 33 -2.28 -0.09 4.46
C LEU A 33 -1.77 0.94 5.48
N SER A 34 -0.54 1.42 5.32
CA SER A 34 0.04 2.45 6.21
C SER A 34 -0.78 3.74 6.24
N ILE A 35 -1.26 4.18 5.07
CA ILE A 35 -2.13 5.37 4.96
C ILE A 35 -3.46 5.13 5.66
N LEU A 36 -4.07 3.96 5.51
CA LEU A 36 -5.35 3.63 6.16
C LEU A 36 -5.22 3.55 7.68
N ILE A 37 -4.11 2.97 8.18
CA ILE A 37 -3.80 2.97 9.61
C ILE A 37 -3.62 4.41 10.11
N ALA A 38 -2.91 5.25 9.35
CA ALA A 38 -2.72 6.65 9.67
C ALA A 38 -4.01 7.47 9.59
N LEU A 39 -4.98 7.10 8.74
CA LEU A 39 -6.27 7.77 8.65
C LEU A 39 -7.13 7.50 9.90
N GLY A 40 -7.21 6.23 10.31
CA GLY A 40 -8.06 5.78 11.42
C GLY A 40 -9.56 5.80 11.10
N GLY A 41 -10.36 5.06 11.87
CA GLY A 41 -11.83 4.97 11.68
C GLY A 41 -12.25 4.27 10.37
N VAL A 42 -11.34 3.50 9.79
CA VAL A 42 -11.49 2.77 8.51
C VAL A 42 -11.12 1.29 8.68
N GLU A 43 -11.56 0.69 9.79
CA GLU A 43 -11.15 -0.65 10.22
C GLU A 43 -11.51 -1.73 9.19
N SER A 44 -12.63 -1.60 8.49
CA SER A 44 -13.01 -2.56 7.44
C SER A 44 -12.06 -2.50 6.24
N GLN A 45 -11.58 -1.31 5.86
CA GLN A 45 -10.61 -1.11 4.80
C GLN A 45 -9.21 -1.59 5.21
N VAL A 46 -8.82 -1.37 6.47
CA VAL A 46 -7.59 -1.92 7.05
C VAL A 46 -7.62 -3.45 6.96
N LYS A 47 -8.70 -4.09 7.40
CA LYS A 47 -8.86 -5.56 7.31
C LYS A 47 -8.87 -6.06 5.86
N GLY A 48 -9.41 -5.28 4.93
CA GLY A 48 -9.36 -5.59 3.50
C GLY A 48 -7.94 -5.57 2.94
N HIS A 49 -7.16 -4.53 3.28
CA HIS A 49 -5.77 -4.41 2.83
C HIS A 49 -4.85 -5.44 3.48
N ILE A 50 -5.05 -5.79 4.76
CA ILE A 50 -4.32 -6.89 5.40
C ILE A 50 -4.51 -8.21 4.61
N ARG A 51 -5.75 -8.55 4.23
CA ARG A 51 -6.01 -9.74 3.39
C ARG A 51 -5.32 -9.63 2.03
N GLY A 52 -5.37 -8.45 1.42
CA GLY A 52 -4.70 -8.16 0.16
C GLY A 52 -3.18 -8.37 0.26
N ASP A 53 -2.56 -7.81 1.29
CA ASP A 53 -1.12 -7.94 1.57
C ASP A 53 -0.70 -9.41 1.77
N LEU A 54 -1.49 -10.19 2.52
CA LEU A 54 -1.24 -11.63 2.70
C LEU A 54 -1.36 -12.39 1.37
N ASN A 55 -2.36 -12.06 0.55
CA ASN A 55 -2.58 -12.71 -0.75
C ASN A 55 -1.47 -12.43 -1.78
N VAL A 56 -0.75 -11.31 -1.65
CA VAL A 56 0.42 -11.01 -2.49
C VAL A 56 1.72 -11.59 -1.94
N GLY A 57 1.65 -12.33 -0.83
CA GLY A 57 2.77 -13.08 -0.26
C GLY A 57 3.52 -12.38 0.86
N HIS A 58 3.05 -11.23 1.36
CA HIS A 58 3.61 -10.67 2.60
C HIS A 58 3.23 -11.55 3.79
N GLY A 59 4.20 -11.82 4.67
CA GLY A 59 3.97 -12.55 5.90
C GLY A 59 3.32 -11.66 6.98
N ARG A 60 2.72 -12.31 7.99
CA ARG A 60 2.17 -11.62 9.16
C ARG A 60 3.25 -10.82 9.91
N ASP A 61 4.45 -11.35 9.99
CA ASP A 61 5.65 -10.70 10.55
C ASP A 61 5.92 -9.34 9.88
N VAL A 62 5.88 -9.29 8.55
CA VAL A 62 6.05 -8.03 7.79
C VAL A 62 4.98 -7.02 8.16
N LEU A 63 3.73 -7.47 8.35
CA LEU A 63 2.64 -6.57 8.74
C LEU A 63 2.79 -6.06 10.17
N VAL A 64 3.24 -6.91 11.10
CA VAL A 64 3.58 -6.50 12.47
C VAL A 64 4.71 -5.47 12.46
N ASP A 65 5.75 -5.68 11.65
CA ASP A 65 6.85 -4.73 11.51
C ASP A 65 6.36 -3.38 10.98
N VAL A 66 5.54 -3.35 9.92
CA VAL A 66 4.96 -2.11 9.39
C VAL A 66 4.12 -1.40 10.45
N ILE A 67 3.22 -2.10 11.14
CA ILE A 67 2.40 -1.49 12.21
C ILE A 67 3.28 -0.94 13.34
N THR A 68 4.36 -1.64 13.69
CA THR A 68 5.32 -1.23 14.73
C THR A 68 6.08 0.02 14.31
N GLN A 69 6.52 0.11 13.04
CA GLN A 69 7.18 1.30 12.51
C GLN A 69 6.26 2.53 12.48
N LEU A 70 4.94 2.34 12.42
CA LEU A 70 3.97 3.43 12.46
C LEU A 70 3.73 4.00 13.86
N LEU A 71 4.05 3.26 14.93
CA LEU A 71 3.81 3.66 16.32
C LEU A 71 4.26 5.10 16.65
N PRO A 72 5.49 5.55 16.34
CA PRO A 72 5.91 6.92 16.64
C PRO A 72 5.18 7.99 15.81
N TRP A 73 4.57 7.63 14.68
CA TRP A 73 3.95 8.58 13.74
C TRP A 73 2.45 8.75 13.95
N VAL A 74 1.75 7.66 14.27
CA VAL A 74 0.27 7.66 14.36
C VAL A 74 -0.24 7.44 15.80
N GLY A 75 0.66 7.10 16.72
CA GLY A 75 0.37 6.90 18.13
C GLY A 75 -0.27 5.55 18.46
N TYR A 76 -0.20 5.22 19.75
CA TYR A 76 -0.64 3.94 20.31
C TYR A 76 -2.08 3.52 19.94
N PRO A 77 -3.11 4.40 19.98
CA PRO A 77 -4.48 3.98 19.68
C PRO A 77 -4.65 3.41 18.27
N ARG A 78 -4.03 4.04 17.25
CA ARG A 78 -4.18 3.62 15.85
C ARG A 78 -3.40 2.35 15.56
N THR A 79 -2.19 2.22 16.12
CA THR A 79 -1.41 0.98 15.98
C THR A 79 -2.06 -0.20 16.69
N LEU A 80 -2.68 0.00 17.86
CA LEU A 80 -3.41 -1.06 18.53
C LEU A 80 -4.65 -1.50 17.74
N ASN A 81 -5.41 -0.55 17.18
CA ASN A 81 -6.55 -0.90 16.32
C ASN A 81 -6.09 -1.70 15.10
N ALA A 82 -4.95 -1.34 14.51
CA ALA A 82 -4.36 -2.08 13.41
C ALA A 82 -3.90 -3.49 13.81
N LEU A 83 -3.25 -3.65 14.97
CA LEU A 83 -2.87 -4.97 15.51
C LEU A 83 -4.10 -5.84 15.81
N SER A 84 -5.16 -5.26 16.38
CA SER A 84 -6.42 -5.97 16.59
C SER A 84 -7.02 -6.43 15.26
N ALA A 85 -7.06 -5.55 14.26
CA ALA A 85 -7.52 -5.89 12.92
C ALA A 85 -6.67 -7.00 12.28
N LEU A 86 -5.35 -6.97 12.47
CA LEU A 86 -4.44 -8.02 12.01
C LEU A 86 -4.75 -9.35 12.70
N ASN A 87 -4.89 -9.37 14.03
CA ASN A 87 -5.19 -10.59 14.79
C ASN A 87 -6.54 -11.21 14.42
N GLU A 88 -7.54 -10.40 14.08
CA GLU A 88 -8.82 -10.90 13.58
C GLU A 88 -8.73 -11.53 12.19
N VAL A 89 -7.83 -11.04 11.34
CA VAL A 89 -7.69 -11.49 9.94
C VAL A 89 -6.71 -12.66 9.82
N ALA A 90 -5.60 -12.60 10.57
CA ALA A 90 -4.53 -13.57 10.64
C ALA A 90 -4.14 -13.77 12.11
N PRO A 91 -4.87 -14.64 12.84
CA PRO A 91 -4.47 -15.09 14.17
C PRO A 91 -3.07 -15.73 14.16
N GLU A 92 -2.42 -15.79 15.32
CA GLU A 92 -1.16 -16.54 15.50
C GLU A 92 -1.33 -18.04 15.26
#